data_AF-F6PLH8-F1
#
_entry.id   AF-F6PLH8-F1
#
_cell.length_a   1.000
_cell.length_b   1.000
_cell.length_c   1.000
_cell.angle_alpha   90.00
_cell.angle_beta   90.00
_cell.angle_gamma   90.00
#
_symmetry.space_group_name_H-M   'P 1'
#
loop_
_entity.id
_entity.type
_entity.pdbx_description
1 polymer ?
#
loop_
_entity_poly.entity_id
_entity_poly.type
_entity_poly.pdbx_seq_one_letter_code
_entity_poly.pdbx_strand_id
1 'polypeptide(L)'
;MSHETLEADTCAIVRVIMLLKDRDFYAHVIKKSTTNFTQDFSLVPEKLLELTKDMKTYYSKNRRMFGPVAPTCGEMFVVIHELTFCRVAVLQLSSFTSIRVKVYLVDYGTTLWLNTDKLLPMVEAFIHLPAQAVHCTNIFEHSIIKKVANMETYAVRVWESLPVVDSPVPLTLLFKISN
;
A
#
# COMPACT_ATOMS: atom_id res chain seq x y z
N MET A 1 -9.86 -5.18 -6.81
CA MET A 1 -9.25 -4.04 -6.08
C MET A 1 -8.76 -3.05 -7.11
N SER A 2 -9.08 -1.76 -6.98
CA SER A 2 -8.51 -0.71 -7.84
C SER A 2 -7.18 -0.25 -7.25
N HIS A 3 -6.21 0.01 -8.11
CA HIS A 3 -4.88 0.46 -7.74
C HIS A 3 -4.62 1.84 -8.32
N GLU A 4 -3.76 2.58 -7.64
CA GLU A 4 -3.27 3.82 -8.21
C GLU A 4 -2.38 3.51 -9.42
N THR A 5 -2.92 3.76 -10.62
CA THR A 5 -2.16 3.72 -11.86
C THR A 5 -1.48 5.06 -12.09
N LEU A 6 -0.27 4.99 -12.63
CA LEU A 6 0.50 6.13 -13.10
C LEU A 6 0.89 5.85 -14.55
N GLU A 7 0.57 6.79 -15.43
CA GLU A 7 0.91 6.72 -16.84
C GLU A 7 2.42 6.96 -17.04
N ALA A 8 2.96 6.42 -18.12
CA ALA A 8 4.33 6.70 -18.54
C ALA A 8 4.57 8.21 -18.67
N ASP A 9 5.80 8.64 -18.39
CA ASP A 9 6.25 10.04 -18.38
C ASP A 9 5.64 10.94 -17.30
N THR A 10 4.76 10.42 -16.43
CA THR A 10 4.23 11.18 -15.30
C THR A 10 5.36 11.51 -14.31
N CYS A 11 5.47 12.79 -13.95
CA CYS A 11 6.26 13.20 -12.79
C CYS A 11 5.39 13.02 -11.53
N ALA A 12 5.93 12.37 -10.52
CA ALA A 12 5.28 12.18 -9.23
C ALA A 12 6.20 12.61 -8.08
N ILE A 13 5.60 13.19 -7.05
CA ILE A 13 6.24 13.30 -5.73
C ILE A 13 5.80 12.08 -4.95
N VAL A 14 6.76 11.27 -4.50
CA VAL A 14 6.50 10.04 -3.76
C VAL A 14 7.20 10.06 -2.42
N ARG A 15 6.54 9.56 -1.38
CA ARG A 15 7.14 9.37 -0.06
C ARG A 15 7.46 7.90 0.13
N VAL A 16 8.71 7.59 0.45
CA VAL A 16 9.13 6.20 0.69
C VAL A 16 8.58 5.75 2.05
N ILE A 17 7.89 4.60 2.06
CA ILE A 17 7.23 4.07 3.26
C ILE A 17 7.81 2.73 3.72
N MET A 18 8.48 2.00 2.82
CA MET A 18 9.15 0.74 3.16
C MET A 18 10.27 0.47 2.17
N LEU A 19 11.47 0.23 2.68
CA LEU A 19 12.60 -0.24 1.88
C LEU A 19 12.51 -1.75 1.70
N LEU A 20 12.71 -2.21 0.46
CA LEU A 20 12.88 -3.63 0.16
C LEU A 20 14.36 -3.88 -0.14
N LYS A 21 14.65 -4.95 -0.89
CA LYS A 21 16.02 -5.27 -1.30
C LYS A 21 16.37 -4.57 -2.61
N ASP A 22 17.67 -4.40 -2.83
CA ASP A 22 18.26 -3.96 -4.09
C ASP A 22 17.75 -2.62 -4.63
N ARG A 23 16.73 -2.66 -5.49
CA ARG A 23 16.21 -1.50 -6.24
C ARG A 23 14.77 -1.16 -5.88
N ASP A 24 14.19 -1.88 -4.94
CA ASP A 24 12.76 -1.93 -4.70
C ASP A 24 12.38 -1.25 -3.37
N PHE A 25 11.25 -0.55 -3.38
CA PHE A 25 10.62 0.00 -2.18
C PHE A 25 9.12 0.18 -2.41
N TYR A 26 8.37 0.35 -1.32
CA TYR A 26 7.02 0.90 -1.40
C TYR A 26 7.02 2.40 -1.15
N ALA A 27 6.12 3.10 -1.83
CA ALA A 27 5.89 4.51 -1.62
C ALA A 27 4.40 4.87 -1.64
N HIS A 28 4.09 6.02 -1.04
CA HIS A 28 2.84 6.74 -1.25
C HIS A 28 3.04 7.79 -2.35
N VAL A 29 2.10 7.87 -3.29
CA VAL A 29 2.08 8.96 -4.27
C VAL A 29 1.43 10.18 -3.62
N ILE A 30 2.21 11.25 -3.47
CA ILE A 30 1.76 12.48 -2.81
C ILE A 30 1.09 13.42 -3.81
N LYS A 31 1.72 13.58 -4.98
CA LYS A 31 1.25 14.46 -6.03
C LYS A 31 1.64 13.94 -7.40
N LYS A 32 0.71 13.99 -8.34
CA LYS A 32 0.97 13.76 -9.77
C LYS A 32 1.07 15.12 -10.46
N SER A 33 2.00 15.24 -11.40
CA SER A 33 2.12 16.42 -12.25
C SER A 33 2.58 16.03 -13.63
N THR A 34 1.99 16.65 -14.65
CA THR A 34 2.47 16.62 -16.04
C THR A 34 3.48 17.73 -16.32
N THR A 35 3.71 18.66 -15.38
CA THR A 35 4.68 19.76 -15.46
C THR A 35 5.64 19.78 -14.26
N ASN A 36 6.77 20.50 -14.36
CA ASN A 36 7.81 20.54 -13.33
C ASN A 36 7.28 20.95 -11.95
N PHE A 37 7.75 20.28 -10.90
CA PHE A 37 7.32 20.52 -9.52
C PHE A 37 7.92 21.81 -8.92
N THR A 38 7.11 22.55 -8.18
CA THR A 38 7.58 23.36 -7.05
C THR A 38 7.65 22.48 -5.80
N GLN A 39 8.73 22.62 -5.03
CA GLN A 39 9.04 21.79 -3.85
C GLN A 39 8.09 22.09 -2.68
N ASP A 40 6.93 21.45 -2.65
CA ASP A 40 6.14 21.31 -1.41
C ASP A 40 6.02 19.82 -1.08
N PHE A 41 6.76 19.41 -0.05
CA PHE A 41 6.98 18.03 0.34
C PHE A 41 6.16 17.60 1.57
N SER A 42 5.22 18.44 2.02
CA SER A 42 4.58 18.31 3.35
C SER A 42 3.35 17.40 3.42
N LEU A 43 2.90 16.80 2.31
CA LEU A 43 1.62 16.12 2.28
C LEU A 43 1.76 14.61 2.55
N VAL A 44 1.13 14.13 3.62
CA VAL A 44 0.61 12.75 3.70
C VAL A 44 -0.58 12.68 2.74
N PRO A 45 -0.89 11.54 2.08
CA PRO A 45 -2.12 11.44 1.31
C PRO A 45 -3.31 11.72 2.24
N GLU A 46 -3.87 12.93 2.21
CA GLU A 46 -4.89 13.42 3.16
C GLU A 46 -6.07 12.44 3.25
N LYS A 47 -6.42 11.86 2.11
CA LYS A 47 -7.47 10.84 1.96
C LYS A 47 -7.20 9.57 2.77
N LEU A 48 -5.95 9.10 2.86
CA LEU A 48 -5.62 7.91 3.67
C LEU A 48 -5.72 8.23 5.16
N LEU A 49 -5.33 9.44 5.57
CA LEU A 49 -5.46 9.89 6.96
C LEU A 49 -6.92 9.98 7.38
N GLU A 50 -7.78 10.57 6.54
CA GLU A 50 -9.23 10.64 6.74
C GLU A 50 -9.83 9.24 6.83
N LEU A 51 -9.52 8.36 5.86
CA LEU A 51 -9.98 6.97 5.85
C LEU A 51 -9.58 6.23 7.14
N THR A 52 -8.34 6.40 7.60
CA THR A 52 -7.84 5.75 8.83
C THR A 52 -8.60 6.25 10.06
N LYS A 53 -8.90 7.55 10.13
CA LYS A 53 -9.71 8.16 11.20
C LYS A 53 -11.14 7.62 11.20
N ASP A 54 -11.74 7.48 10.03
CA ASP A 54 -13.10 6.96 9.89
C ASP A 54 -13.19 5.48 10.24
N MET A 55 -12.25 4.66 9.75
CA MET A 55 -12.12 3.25 10.15
C MET A 55 -11.95 3.12 11.66
N LYS A 56 -11.07 3.93 12.27
CA LYS A 56 -10.87 3.91 13.72
C LYS A 56 -12.17 4.22 14.45
N THR A 57 -12.91 5.23 14.01
CA THR A 57 -14.19 5.61 14.62
C THR A 57 -15.23 4.50 14.50
N TYR A 58 -15.35 3.91 13.32
CA TYR A 58 -16.34 2.88 13.02
C TYR A 58 -16.04 1.55 13.72
N TYR A 59 -14.86 0.97 13.52
CA TYR A 59 -14.53 -0.34 14.08
C TYR A 59 -14.30 -0.30 15.60
N SER A 60 -13.96 0.85 16.18
CA SER A 60 -13.90 0.96 17.64
C SER A 60 -15.25 0.73 18.31
N LYS A 61 -16.35 1.11 17.63
CA LYS A 61 -17.72 0.94 18.12
C LYS A 61 -18.32 -0.41 17.74
N ASN A 62 -18.06 -0.87 16.52
CA ASN A 62 -18.81 -1.98 15.93
C ASN A 62 -18.07 -3.32 15.92
N ARG A 63 -16.75 -3.37 16.17
CA ARG A 63 -15.97 -4.62 15.95
C ARG A 63 -16.47 -5.85 16.70
N ARG A 64 -17.10 -5.65 17.86
CA ARG A 64 -17.64 -6.75 18.69
C ARG A 64 -18.90 -7.40 18.10
N MET A 65 -19.51 -6.76 17.11
CA MET A 65 -20.72 -7.25 16.46
C MET A 65 -20.42 -8.20 15.29
N PHE A 66 -19.17 -8.26 14.83
CA PHE A 66 -18.80 -9.13 13.73
C PHE A 66 -18.56 -10.56 14.22
N GLY A 67 -19.12 -11.52 13.48
CA GLY A 67 -18.87 -12.94 13.69
C GLY A 67 -17.58 -13.41 13.01
N PRO A 68 -17.27 -14.71 13.13
CA PRO A 68 -16.16 -15.33 12.43
C PRO A 68 -16.27 -15.14 10.90
N VAL A 69 -15.13 -15.01 10.24
CA VAL A 69 -15.05 -14.90 8.77
C VAL A 69 -14.34 -16.11 8.15
N ALA A 70 -14.72 -16.46 6.94
CA ALA A 70 -14.10 -17.50 6.12
C ALA A 70 -13.44 -16.84 4.89
N PRO A 71 -12.21 -16.33 5.02
CA PRO A 71 -11.59 -15.51 3.97
C PRO A 71 -11.24 -16.32 2.73
N THR A 72 -11.31 -15.66 1.57
CA THR A 72 -10.81 -16.16 0.28
C THR A 72 -9.63 -15.34 -0.22
N CYS A 73 -8.74 -15.93 -1.03
CA CYS A 73 -7.62 -15.18 -1.62
C CYS A 73 -8.14 -14.03 -2.51
N GLY A 74 -7.53 -12.85 -2.38
CA GLY A 74 -7.94 -11.62 -3.05
C GLY A 74 -9.03 -10.82 -2.32
N GLU A 75 -9.68 -11.40 -1.32
CA GLU A 75 -10.71 -10.71 -0.52
C GLU A 75 -10.09 -9.68 0.43
N MET A 76 -10.85 -8.61 0.68
CA MET A 76 -10.42 -7.45 1.46
C MET A 76 -11.02 -7.49 2.85
N PHE A 77 -10.19 -7.15 3.85
CA PHE A 77 -10.58 -7.06 5.25
C PHE A 77 -9.91 -5.86 5.92
N VAL A 78 -10.27 -5.62 7.17
CA VAL A 78 -9.57 -4.69 8.06
C VAL A 78 -8.91 -5.46 9.19
N VAL A 79 -7.71 -5.05 9.59
CA VAL A 79 -7.01 -5.61 10.75
C VAL A 79 -6.54 -4.50 11.67
N ILE A 80 -6.31 -4.83 12.93
CA ILE A 80 -5.59 -3.94 13.84
C ILE A 80 -4.11 -4.34 13.81
N HIS A 81 -3.25 -3.44 13.35
CA HIS A 81 -1.81 -3.60 13.33
C HIS A 81 -1.17 -2.34 13.92
N GLU A 82 -0.22 -2.50 14.85
CA GLU A 82 0.47 -1.37 15.50
C GLU A 82 -0.48 -0.27 16.02
N LEU A 83 -1.58 -0.70 16.67
CA LEU A 83 -2.61 0.19 17.25
C LEU A 83 -3.41 1.01 16.24
N THR A 84 -3.27 0.75 14.94
CA THR A 84 -4.07 1.37 13.87
C THR A 84 -4.89 0.34 13.11
N PHE A 85 -5.97 0.81 12.46
CA PHE A 85 -6.78 -0.01 11.57
C PHE A 85 -6.22 0.07 10.16
N CYS A 86 -5.87 -1.08 9.58
CA CYS A 86 -5.28 -1.19 8.25
C CYS A 86 -6.20 -1.99 7.34
N ARG A 87 -6.33 -1.56 6.09
CA ARG A 87 -6.93 -2.39 5.03
C ARG A 87 -5.94 -3.46 4.61
N VAL A 88 -6.46 -4.66 4.39
CA VAL A 88 -5.65 -5.79 3.94
C VAL A 88 -6.32 -6.58 2.83
N ALA A 89 -5.51 -7.17 1.96
CA ALA A 89 -5.92 -8.20 1.02
C ALA A 89 -5.39 -9.56 1.48
N VAL A 90 -6.20 -10.60 1.37
CA VAL A 90 -5.77 -11.97 1.67
C VAL A 90 -4.94 -12.50 0.51
N LEU A 91 -3.73 -12.97 0.82
CA LEU A 91 -2.80 -13.49 -0.18
C LEU A 91 -2.87 -15.00 -0.29
N GLN A 92 -2.93 -15.65 0.86
CA GLN A 92 -2.76 -17.08 0.97
C GLN A 92 -3.44 -17.58 2.24
N LEU A 93 -4.13 -18.71 2.11
CA LEU A 93 -4.61 -19.49 3.25
C LEU A 93 -3.51 -20.48 3.67
N SER A 94 -3.30 -20.66 4.97
CA SER A 94 -2.33 -21.63 5.47
C SER A 94 -2.76 -23.05 5.09
N SER A 95 -1.90 -23.80 4.40
CA SER A 95 -2.13 -25.20 4.04
C SER A 95 -2.12 -26.14 5.25
N PHE A 96 -1.55 -25.68 6.39
CA PHE A 96 -1.43 -26.48 7.60
C PHE A 96 -2.57 -26.24 8.59
N THR A 97 -3.20 -25.06 8.55
CA THR A 97 -4.27 -24.69 9.49
C THR A 97 -5.28 -23.75 8.82
N SER A 98 -6.57 -24.03 8.92
CA SER A 98 -7.63 -23.16 8.36
C SER A 98 -7.77 -21.81 9.10
N ILE A 99 -7.10 -21.66 10.24
CA ILE A 99 -7.21 -20.49 11.11
C ILE A 99 -6.17 -19.41 10.80
N ARG A 100 -5.16 -19.66 9.95
CA ARG A 100 -4.12 -18.68 9.62
C ARG A 100 -4.16 -18.27 8.17
N VAL A 101 -3.95 -16.98 7.94
CA VAL A 101 -3.88 -16.38 6.61
C VAL A 101 -2.69 -15.44 6.49
N LYS A 102 -2.11 -15.38 5.30
CA LYS A 102 -1.15 -14.37 4.90
C LYS A 102 -1.92 -13.21 4.29
N VAL A 103 -1.67 -12.00 4.77
CA VAL A 103 -2.32 -10.79 4.26
C VAL A 103 -1.29 -9.76 3.81
N TYR A 104 -1.71 -8.83 2.96
CA TYR A 104 -0.95 -7.66 2.53
C TYR A 104 -1.65 -6.39 2.96
N LEU A 105 -0.95 -5.52 3.68
CA LEU A 105 -1.43 -4.20 4.08
C LEU A 105 -1.37 -3.29 2.86
N VAL A 106 -2.50 -3.16 2.17
CA VAL A 106 -2.60 -2.52 0.84
C VAL A 106 -2.19 -1.05 0.83
N ASP A 107 -2.17 -0.41 2.00
CA ASP A 107 -1.79 0.98 2.18
C ASP A 107 -0.35 1.16 2.69
N TYR A 108 0.34 0.08 3.04
CA TYR A 108 1.66 0.15 3.70
C TYR A 108 2.74 -0.74 3.09
N GLY A 109 2.41 -1.72 2.25
CA GLY A 109 3.40 -2.58 1.61
C GLY A 109 3.81 -3.82 2.44
N THR A 110 3.35 -3.91 3.70
CA THR A 110 3.73 -4.99 4.63
C THR A 110 2.92 -6.25 4.39
N THR A 111 3.57 -7.42 4.40
CA THR A 111 2.87 -8.72 4.50
C THR A 111 2.98 -9.31 5.89
N LEU A 112 1.89 -9.89 6.41
CA LEU A 112 1.85 -10.49 7.74
C LEU A 112 1.09 -11.82 7.72
N TRP A 113 1.46 -12.73 8.62
CA TRP A 113 0.66 -13.92 8.93
C TRP A 113 -0.14 -13.71 10.21
N LEU A 114 -1.45 -13.85 10.13
CA LEU A 114 -2.37 -13.63 11.25
C LEU A 114 -3.45 -14.70 11.32
N ASN A 115 -4.14 -14.75 12.46
CA ASN A 115 -5.28 -15.63 12.64
C ASN A 115 -6.54 -14.98 12.04
N THR A 116 -7.48 -15.79 11.54
CA THR A 116 -8.71 -15.31 10.89
C THR A 116 -9.63 -14.52 11.82
N ASP A 117 -9.55 -14.73 13.14
CA ASP A 117 -10.26 -13.95 14.17
C ASP A 117 -9.80 -12.49 14.27
N LYS A 118 -8.63 -12.15 13.71
CA LYS A 118 -8.12 -10.78 13.63
C LYS A 118 -8.66 -10.01 12.42
N LEU A 119 -9.32 -10.70 11.49
CA LEU A 119 -9.94 -10.08 10.32
C LEU A 119 -11.30 -9.49 10.71
N LEU A 120 -11.48 -8.21 10.38
CA LEU A 120 -12.75 -7.51 10.47
C LEU A 120 -13.32 -7.38 9.05
N PRO A 121 -14.61 -7.67 8.83
CA PRO A 121 -15.24 -7.53 7.52
C PRO A 121 -15.02 -6.13 6.94
N MET A 122 -14.63 -6.05 5.68
CA MET A 122 -14.54 -4.78 4.97
C MET A 122 -15.94 -4.24 4.68
N VAL A 123 -16.21 -2.98 5.05
CA VAL A 123 -17.46 -2.29 4.70
C VAL A 123 -17.26 -1.41 3.46
N GLU A 124 -18.31 -1.29 2.66
CA GLU A 124 -18.28 -0.61 1.35
C GLU A 124 -17.72 0.82 1.42
N ALA A 125 -18.05 1.54 2.50
CA ALA A 125 -17.55 2.89 2.77
C ALA A 125 -16.00 3.00 2.80
N PHE A 126 -15.26 1.91 2.99
CA PHE A 126 -13.79 1.91 3.08
C PHE A 126 -13.08 1.31 1.87
N ILE A 127 -13.82 0.90 0.83
CA ILE A 127 -13.28 0.29 -0.40
C ILE A 127 -13.00 1.34 -1.48
N HIS A 128 -13.68 2.49 -1.43
CA HIS A 128 -13.64 3.52 -2.48
C HIS A 128 -12.24 4.13 -2.73
N LEU A 129 -11.38 4.22 -1.70
CA LEU A 129 -10.01 4.70 -1.87
C LEU A 129 -9.14 3.60 -2.52
N PRO A 130 -8.39 3.85 -3.60
CA PRO A 130 -7.46 2.86 -4.14
C PRO A 130 -6.41 2.43 -3.10
N ALA A 131 -5.79 1.26 -3.29
CA ALA A 131 -4.64 0.85 -2.48
C ALA A 131 -3.53 1.92 -2.56
N GLN A 132 -3.01 2.36 -1.42
CA GLN A 132 -2.09 3.50 -1.36
C GLN A 132 -0.61 3.11 -1.45
N ALA A 133 -0.24 1.89 -1.07
CA ALA A 133 1.14 1.42 -1.22
C ALA A 133 1.39 1.01 -2.66
N VAL A 134 2.27 1.74 -3.32
CA VAL A 134 2.72 1.42 -4.67
C VAL A 134 4.13 0.85 -4.62
N HIS A 135 4.31 -0.31 -5.26
CA HIS A 135 5.63 -0.90 -5.41
C HIS A 135 6.42 -0.15 -6.49
N CYS A 136 7.65 0.18 -6.17
CA CYS A 136 8.50 1.04 -6.97
C CYS A 136 9.83 0.32 -7.19
N THR A 137 10.24 0.18 -8.46
CA THR A 137 11.55 -0.36 -8.85
C THR A 137 12.36 0.69 -9.61
N ASN A 138 13.55 1.00 -9.13
CA ASN A 138 14.46 1.89 -9.85
C ASN A 138 15.10 1.18 -11.04
N ILE A 139 15.05 1.76 -12.24
CA ILE A 139 15.58 1.10 -13.44
C ILE A 139 17.05 1.42 -13.75
N PHE A 140 17.65 2.43 -13.12
CA PHE A 140 18.97 2.95 -13.51
C PHE A 140 20.10 2.65 -12.50
N GLU A 141 19.79 2.50 -11.20
CA GLU A 141 20.83 2.36 -10.16
C GLU A 141 20.58 1.18 -9.22
N HIS A 142 21.58 0.32 -9.08
CA HIS A 142 21.55 -0.85 -8.17
C HIS A 142 21.61 -0.49 -6.67
N SER A 143 21.98 0.74 -6.31
CA SER A 143 22.18 1.14 -4.91
C SER A 143 21.32 2.35 -4.51
N ILE A 144 20.11 2.44 -5.08
CA ILE A 144 19.15 3.52 -4.78
C ILE A 144 18.76 3.55 -3.31
N ILE A 145 18.77 2.39 -2.64
CA ILE A 145 18.42 2.28 -1.21
C ILE A 145 19.27 3.21 -0.35
N LYS A 146 20.56 3.40 -0.66
CA LYS A 146 21.39 4.37 0.08
C LYS A 146 20.88 5.81 -0.07
N LYS A 147 20.35 6.16 -1.25
CA LYS A 147 19.80 7.49 -1.55
C LYS A 147 18.42 7.69 -0.91
N VAL A 148 17.62 6.63 -0.79
CA VAL A 148 16.26 6.65 -0.23
C VAL A 148 16.15 6.16 1.22
N ALA A 149 17.30 5.88 1.86
CA ALA A 149 17.38 5.25 3.18
C ALA A 149 16.73 6.07 4.30
N ASN A 150 16.67 7.40 4.14
CA ASN A 150 16.04 8.30 5.10
C ASN A 150 14.49 8.25 5.06
N MET A 151 13.90 7.47 4.14
CA MET A 151 12.45 7.35 3.95
C MET A 151 11.75 8.70 3.73
N GLU A 152 12.44 9.63 3.06
CA GLU A 152 11.93 10.95 2.72
C GLU A 152 11.09 10.94 1.44
N THR A 153 10.77 12.14 0.98
CA THR A 153 10.00 12.42 -0.22
C THR A 153 10.92 12.69 -1.40
N TYR A 154 10.62 12.09 -2.56
CA TYR A 154 11.41 12.18 -3.77
C TYR A 154 10.55 12.57 -4.96
N ALA A 155 11.11 13.39 -5.84
CA ALA A 155 10.57 13.56 -7.18
C ALA A 155 11.03 12.37 -8.04
N VAL A 156 10.07 11.71 -8.67
CA VAL A 156 10.31 10.59 -9.58
C VAL A 156 9.64 10.85 -10.92
N ARG A 157 10.24 10.33 -11.98
CA ARG A 157 9.62 10.22 -13.30
C ARG A 157 9.29 8.77 -13.55
N VAL A 158 8.01 8.50 -13.81
CA VAL A 158 7.50 7.17 -14.13
C VAL A 158 7.89 6.83 -15.55
N TRP A 159 8.53 5.69 -15.73
CA TRP A 159 8.85 5.13 -17.03
C TRP A 159 7.67 4.29 -17.55
N GLU A 160 7.22 3.34 -16.74
CA GLU A 160 6.13 2.43 -17.09
C GLU A 160 5.48 1.86 -15.82
N SER A 161 4.23 1.44 -15.92
CA SER A 161 3.57 0.61 -14.92
C SER A 161 3.42 -0.82 -15.43
N LEU A 162 4.01 -1.78 -14.71
CA LEU A 162 3.98 -3.19 -15.08
C LEU A 162 3.12 -3.98 -14.11
N PRO A 163 2.28 -4.92 -14.58
CA PRO A 163 1.66 -5.88 -13.70
C PRO A 163 2.72 -6.77 -13.08
N VAL A 164 2.61 -7.04 -11.78
CA VAL A 164 3.54 -7.96 -11.13
C VAL A 164 2.95 -9.36 -11.18
N VAL A 165 3.57 -10.21 -11.99
CA VAL A 165 3.21 -11.63 -12.09
C VAL A 165 3.41 -12.29 -10.73
N ASP A 166 2.40 -13.06 -10.28
CA ASP A 166 2.40 -13.81 -9.02
C ASP A 166 2.60 -12.99 -7.73
N SER A 167 2.40 -11.67 -7.80
CA SER A 167 2.42 -10.81 -6.62
C SER A 167 1.03 -10.27 -6.31
N PRO A 168 0.67 -10.18 -5.03
CA PRO A 168 -0.57 -9.52 -4.64
C PRO A 168 -0.53 -8.00 -4.78
N VAL A 169 0.63 -7.46 -5.15
CA VAL A 169 0.78 -6.08 -5.57
C VAL A 169 0.59 -6.06 -7.08
N PRO A 170 -0.53 -5.57 -7.60
CA PRO A 170 -0.84 -5.79 -9.00
C PRO A 170 -0.12 -4.83 -9.93
N LEU A 171 0.62 -3.83 -9.41
CA LEU A 171 1.37 -2.89 -10.24
C LEU A 171 2.71 -2.53 -9.58
N THR A 172 3.78 -2.60 -10.37
CA THR A 172 5.08 -1.99 -10.08
C THR A 172 5.28 -0.78 -10.97
N LEU A 173 5.69 0.33 -10.37
CA LEU A 173 6.16 1.50 -11.09
C LEU A 173 7.65 1.37 -11.34
N LEU A 174 8.02 1.37 -12.61
CA LEU A 174 9.38 1.61 -13.03
C LEU A 174 9.63 3.11 -13.03
N PHE A 175 10.64 3.58 -12.30
CA PHE A 175 10.88 5.02 -12.19
C PHE A 175 12.37 5.37 -12.18
N LYS A 176 12.62 6.67 -12.43
CA LYS A 176 13.89 7.35 -12.21
C LYS A 176 13.71 8.43 -11.15
N ILE A 177 14.63 8.51 -10.18
CA ILE A 177 14.68 9.68 -9.30
C ILE A 177 15.17 10.87 -10.12
N SER A 178 14.41 11.97 -10.08
CA SER A 178 14.82 13.23 -10.69
C SER A 178 15.93 13.86 -9.83
N ASN A 179 17.04 14.25 -10.45
CA ASN A 179 18.08 15.05 -9.80
C ASN A 179 17.60 16.48 -9.59
#